data_AF-A0A5C8T009-F1
#
_entry.id   AF-A0A5C8T009-F1
#
_cell.length_a   1.000
_cell.length_b   1.000
_cell.length_c   1.000
_cell.angle_alpha   90.00
_cell.angle_beta   90.00
_cell.angle_gamma   90.00
#
_symmetry.space_group_name_H-M   'P 1'
#
loop_
_entity.id
_entity.type
_entity.pdbx_description
1 polymer ?
#
loop_
_entity_poly.entity_id
_entity_poly.type
_entity_poly.pdbx_seq_one_letter_code
_entity_poly.pdbx_strand_id
1 'polypeptide(L)'
;ADLARDAAALGPREHRILASLADLRVWQCIAIFFCIVTANSALTFFGPTIVREAGFTDPATVGWIMSGAYLCGGAGMILNGRHSDRTGEARYHCGLAALGGSVSIALLGFLVPGSPYLALAALTLAIVGTMSAIPVFWQIPGQFLAGSAAAAGIALINAVANLAGFGAPAAMGYLKEATGSVSTGLWLVAAFEFATVILILAFIPAPAPRRQAEARAVAA
;
A
#
# COMPACT_ATOMS: atom_id res chain seq x y z
N ALA A 1 36.62 5.07 -18.08
CA ALA A 1 37.19 3.73 -17.87
C ALA A 1 36.24 2.85 -17.03
N ASP A 2 35.67 3.36 -15.93
CA ASP A 2 34.73 2.56 -15.10
C ASP A 2 33.37 2.29 -15.76
N LEU A 3 32.82 3.22 -16.54
CA LEU A 3 31.58 2.98 -17.30
C LEU A 3 31.70 1.84 -18.34
N ALA A 4 32.91 1.61 -18.86
CA ALA A 4 33.16 0.52 -19.81
C ALA A 4 33.38 -0.82 -19.11
N ARG A 5 33.88 -0.83 -17.86
CA ARG A 5 33.94 -2.03 -17.01
C ARG A 5 32.56 -2.43 -16.50
N ASP A 6 31.73 -1.46 -16.11
CA ASP A 6 30.33 -1.72 -15.73
C ASP A 6 29.52 -2.26 -16.91
N ALA A 7 29.75 -1.73 -18.12
CA ALA A 7 29.11 -2.24 -19.34
C ALA A 7 29.55 -3.69 -19.67
N ALA A 8 30.81 -4.05 -19.41
CA ALA A 8 31.33 -5.39 -19.67
C ALA A 8 30.93 -6.42 -18.59
N ALA A 9 30.72 -6.00 -17.34
CA ALA A 9 30.28 -6.87 -16.24
C ALA A 9 28.78 -7.24 -16.30
N LEU A 10 27.96 -6.48 -17.04
CA LEU A 10 26.49 -6.57 -16.99
C LEU A 10 25.83 -7.50 -18.03
N GLY A 11 26.59 -8.16 -18.91
CA GLY A 11 26.04 -9.11 -19.90
C GLY A 11 25.05 -8.49 -20.91
N PRO A 12 24.52 -9.28 -21.87
CA PRO A 12 23.67 -8.76 -22.96
C PRO A 12 22.40 -8.10 -22.40
N ARG A 13 22.17 -6.82 -22.76
CA ARG A 13 21.07 -5.97 -22.25
C ARG A 13 19.70 -6.21 -22.88
N GLU A 14 19.57 -7.18 -23.78
CA GLU A 14 18.34 -7.42 -24.53
C GLU A 14 17.84 -8.85 -24.26
N HIS A 15 16.51 -9.02 -24.17
CA HIS A 15 15.74 -10.25 -23.87
C HIS A 15 15.10 -10.45 -22.48
N ARG A 16 15.28 -9.56 -21.48
CA ARG A 16 14.68 -9.79 -20.13
C ARG A 16 13.46 -8.93 -19.75
N ILE A 17 13.12 -7.89 -20.51
CA ILE A 17 11.95 -7.03 -20.22
C ILE A 17 10.64 -7.82 -20.39
N LEU A 18 10.51 -8.57 -21.49
CA LEU A 18 9.36 -9.45 -21.73
C LEU A 18 9.31 -10.63 -20.74
N ALA A 19 10.47 -11.08 -20.25
CA ALA A 19 10.53 -12.13 -19.23
C ALA A 19 9.93 -11.65 -17.90
N SER A 20 10.10 -10.37 -17.53
CA SER A 20 9.42 -9.79 -16.35
C SER A 20 7.89 -9.76 -16.50
N LEU A 21 7.36 -9.64 -17.73
CA LEU A 21 5.92 -9.71 -18.01
C LEU A 21 5.37 -11.13 -17.91
N ALA A 22 6.23 -12.15 -18.10
CA ALA A 22 5.85 -13.56 -17.98
C ALA A 22 5.90 -14.07 -16.53
N ASP A 23 6.51 -13.33 -15.60
CA ASP A 23 6.62 -13.74 -14.20
C ASP A 23 5.34 -13.42 -13.42
N LEU A 24 4.65 -14.47 -12.97
CA LEU A 24 3.44 -14.36 -12.16
C LEU A 24 3.66 -13.61 -10.84
N ARG A 25 4.88 -13.61 -10.28
CA ARG A 25 5.23 -12.89 -9.04
C ARG A 25 5.18 -11.39 -9.23
N VAL A 26 5.53 -10.90 -10.42
CA VAL A 26 5.43 -9.49 -10.78
C VAL A 26 3.97 -9.07 -10.82
N TRP A 27 3.10 -9.88 -11.45
CA TRP A 27 1.66 -9.63 -11.49
C TRP A 27 1.01 -9.65 -10.10
N GLN A 28 1.45 -10.53 -9.20
CA GLN A 28 1.00 -10.53 -7.80
C GLN A 28 1.38 -9.23 -7.09
N CYS A 29 2.62 -8.74 -7.29
CA CYS A 29 3.06 -7.48 -6.71
C CYS A 29 2.34 -6.28 -7.31
N ILE A 30 2.05 -6.30 -8.61
CA ILE A 30 1.20 -5.32 -9.28
C ILE A 30 -0.18 -5.30 -8.62
N ALA A 31 -0.83 -6.46 -8.44
CA ALA A 31 -2.16 -6.54 -7.84
C ALA A 31 -2.18 -6.04 -6.38
N ILE A 32 -1.20 -6.44 -5.57
CA ILE A 32 -1.05 -5.99 -4.18
C ILE A 32 -0.90 -4.46 -4.13
N PHE A 33 0.05 -3.91 -4.91
CA PHE A 33 0.33 -2.48 -4.88
C PHE A 33 -0.81 -1.65 -5.48
N PHE A 34 -1.48 -2.17 -6.51
CA PHE A 34 -2.67 -1.57 -7.09
C PHE A 34 -3.77 -1.38 -6.04
N CYS A 35 -4.04 -2.39 -5.21
CA CYS A 35 -5.03 -2.31 -4.13
C CYS A 35 -4.61 -1.28 -3.06
N ILE A 36 -3.35 -1.30 -2.61
CA ILE A 36 -2.82 -0.33 -1.63
C ILE A 36 -2.95 1.11 -2.16
N VAL A 37 -2.55 1.34 -3.42
CA VAL A 37 -2.60 2.67 -4.04
C VAL A 37 -4.03 3.12 -4.30
N THR A 38 -4.92 2.20 -4.66
CA THR A 38 -6.37 2.46 -4.77
C THR A 38 -6.92 2.99 -3.44
N ALA A 39 -6.63 2.31 -2.33
CA ALA A 39 -7.10 2.71 -1.01
C ALA A 39 -6.49 4.04 -0.55
N ASN A 40 -5.17 4.18 -0.69
CA ASN A 40 -4.47 5.41 -0.34
C ASN A 40 -4.97 6.61 -1.14
N SER A 41 -5.16 6.45 -2.45
CA SER A 41 -5.63 7.53 -3.33
C SER A 41 -7.07 7.92 -2.98
N ALA A 42 -7.95 6.95 -2.75
CA ALA A 42 -9.33 7.23 -2.34
C ALA A 42 -9.38 8.01 -1.01
N LEU A 43 -8.61 7.59 0.01
CA LEU A 43 -8.52 8.31 1.29
C LEU A 43 -7.94 9.72 1.13
N THR A 44 -6.99 9.90 0.22
CA THR A 44 -6.38 11.22 -0.03
C THR A 44 -7.36 12.19 -0.69
N PHE A 45 -8.09 11.74 -1.70
CA PHE A 45 -9.06 12.58 -2.41
C PHE A 45 -10.35 12.79 -1.61
N PHE A 46 -10.87 11.75 -0.94
CA PHE A 46 -12.14 11.83 -0.22
C PHE A 46 -11.99 12.13 1.27
N GLY A 47 -10.78 12.08 1.83
CA GLY A 47 -10.50 12.40 3.24
C GLY A 47 -11.13 13.71 3.71
N PRO A 48 -10.87 14.86 3.05
CA PRO A 48 -11.48 16.13 3.42
C PRO A 48 -13.02 16.10 3.33
N THR A 49 -13.55 15.40 2.34
CA THR A 49 -14.99 15.23 2.14
C THR A 49 -15.63 14.41 3.27
N ILE A 50 -14.97 13.34 3.71
CA ILE A 50 -15.39 12.50 4.84
C ILE A 50 -15.44 13.33 6.12
N VAL A 51 -14.42 14.16 6.37
CA VAL A 51 -14.38 15.05 7.55
C VAL A 51 -15.51 16.08 7.51
N ARG A 52 -15.84 16.60 6.32
CA ARG A 52 -16.99 17.50 6.14
C ARG A 52 -18.32 16.80 6.37
N GLU A 53 -18.51 15.59 5.87
CA GLU A 53 -19.72 14.79 6.09
C GLU A 53 -19.89 14.34 7.54
N ALA A 54 -18.77 14.15 8.26
CA ALA A 54 -18.78 13.90 9.70
C ALA A 54 -19.23 15.13 10.52
N GLY A 55 -19.31 16.33 9.93
CA GLY A 55 -19.87 17.53 10.57
C GLY A 55 -18.93 18.72 10.71
N PHE A 56 -17.67 18.60 10.27
CA PHE A 56 -16.70 19.71 10.32
C PHE A 56 -16.72 20.49 9.00
N THR A 57 -17.49 21.58 8.95
CA THR A 57 -17.71 22.33 7.70
C THR A 57 -16.67 23.42 7.42
N ASP A 58 -15.95 23.88 8.45
CA ASP A 58 -14.93 24.91 8.33
C ASP A 58 -13.68 24.38 7.59
N PRO A 59 -13.27 25.01 6.46
CA PRO A 59 -12.13 24.54 5.66
C PRO A 59 -10.80 24.51 6.42
N ALA A 60 -10.57 25.47 7.33
CA ALA A 60 -9.33 25.51 8.10
C ALA A 60 -9.27 24.33 9.08
N THR A 61 -10.38 24.05 9.78
CA THR A 61 -10.52 22.91 10.68
C THR A 61 -10.33 21.58 9.94
N VAL A 62 -10.95 21.41 8.77
CA VAL A 62 -10.75 20.22 7.93
C VAL A 62 -9.27 20.06 7.56
N GLY A 63 -8.61 21.15 7.17
CA GLY A 63 -7.18 21.16 6.83
C GLY A 63 -6.30 20.73 7.99
N TRP A 64 -6.54 21.25 9.20
CA TRP A 64 -5.79 20.87 10.40
C TRP A 64 -6.01 19.41 10.80
N ILE A 65 -7.25 18.93 10.74
CA ILE A 65 -7.59 17.52 11.01
C ILE A 65 -6.86 16.60 10.05
N MET A 66 -6.96 16.86 8.75
CA MET A 66 -6.30 16.05 7.72
C MET A 66 -4.78 16.09 7.88
N SER A 67 -4.21 17.27 8.15
CA SER A 67 -2.76 17.42 8.40
C SER A 67 -2.31 16.57 9.60
N GLY A 68 -3.04 16.63 10.71
CA GLY A 68 -2.77 15.80 11.88
C GLY A 68 -2.85 14.30 11.57
N ALA A 69 -3.88 13.87 10.84
CA ALA A 69 -4.04 12.47 10.46
C ALA A 69 -2.90 11.97 9.57
N TYR A 70 -2.45 12.77 8.59
CA TYR A 70 -1.31 12.43 7.74
C TYR A 70 0.02 12.47 8.47
N LEU A 71 0.21 13.35 9.47
CA LEU A 71 1.40 13.33 10.33
C LEU A 71 1.45 12.03 11.14
N CYS A 72 0.33 11.60 11.71
CA CYS A 72 0.21 10.30 12.36
C CYS A 72 0.52 9.16 11.37
N GLY A 73 -0.01 9.25 10.14
CA GLY A 73 0.24 8.28 9.09
C GLY A 73 1.73 8.17 8.71
N GLY A 74 2.40 9.31 8.54
CA GLY A 74 3.83 9.37 8.28
C GLY A 74 4.67 8.81 9.43
N ALA A 75 4.29 9.08 10.68
CA ALA A 75 4.94 8.49 11.85
C ALA A 75 4.77 6.96 11.86
N GLY A 76 3.55 6.46 11.64
CA GLY A 76 3.26 5.03 11.51
C GLY A 76 4.07 4.37 10.39
N MET A 77 4.14 5.02 9.23
CA MET A 77 4.92 4.57 8.08
C MET A 77 6.41 4.40 8.42
N ILE A 78 7.02 5.37 9.10
CA ILE A 78 8.42 5.32 9.51
C ILE A 78 8.63 4.22 10.56
N LEU A 79 7.77 4.15 11.57
CA LEU A 79 7.89 3.18 12.66
C LEU A 79 7.72 1.75 12.16
N ASN A 80 6.68 1.48 11.36
CA ASN A 80 6.42 0.15 10.80
C ASN A 80 7.51 -0.27 9.81
N GLY A 81 7.96 0.64 8.94
CA GLY A 81 9.07 0.38 8.02
C GLY A 81 10.35 -0.02 8.75
N ARG A 82 10.76 0.80 9.74
CA ARG A 82 11.96 0.51 10.56
C ARG A 82 11.83 -0.77 11.36
N HIS A 83 10.63 -1.07 11.87
CA HIS A 83 10.41 -2.28 12.63
C HIS A 83 10.48 -3.51 11.72
N SER A 84 9.87 -3.44 10.53
CA SER A 84 9.95 -4.48 9.51
C SER A 84 11.37 -4.73 9.02
N ASP A 85 12.16 -3.67 8.81
CA ASP A 85 13.58 -3.81 8.44
C ASP A 85 14.39 -4.54 9.52
N ARG A 86 14.05 -4.34 10.80
CA ARG A 86 14.74 -4.97 11.93
C ARG A 86 14.35 -6.43 12.15
N THR A 87 13.08 -6.78 11.91
CA THR A 87 12.58 -8.14 12.09
C THR A 87 12.80 -9.00 10.85
N GLY A 88 12.88 -8.37 9.66
CA GLY A 88 12.90 -9.07 8.38
C GLY A 88 11.54 -9.67 8.01
N GLU A 89 10.46 -9.31 8.73
CA GLU A 89 9.15 -9.94 8.64
C GLU A 89 8.16 -9.15 7.77
N ALA A 90 8.60 -8.73 6.58
CA ALA A 90 7.84 -7.86 5.68
C ALA A 90 6.41 -8.36 5.40
N ARG A 91 6.22 -9.69 5.30
CA ARG A 91 4.90 -10.32 5.14
C ARG A 91 3.92 -9.91 6.27
N TYR A 92 4.34 -10.03 7.52
CA TYR A 92 3.46 -9.79 8.68
C TYR A 92 3.27 -8.30 8.91
N HIS A 93 4.33 -7.48 8.78
CA HIS A 93 4.23 -6.04 8.93
C HIS A 93 3.36 -5.38 7.84
N CYS A 94 3.44 -5.87 6.59
CA CYS A 94 2.58 -5.37 5.51
C CYS A 94 1.15 -5.86 5.67
N GLY A 95 0.97 -7.16 5.96
CA GLY A 95 -0.36 -7.77 6.09
C GLY A 95 -1.16 -7.23 7.29
N LEU A 96 -0.53 -7.07 8.46
CA LEU A 96 -1.19 -6.51 9.65
C LEU A 96 -1.49 -5.02 9.50
N ALA A 97 -0.60 -4.24 8.88
CA ALA A 97 -0.86 -2.83 8.60
C ALA A 97 -2.04 -2.66 7.63
N ALA A 98 -2.05 -3.43 6.53
CA ALA A 98 -3.16 -3.43 5.58
C ALA A 98 -4.48 -3.91 6.22
N LEU A 99 -4.43 -4.91 7.10
CA LEU A 99 -5.60 -5.38 7.84
C LEU A 99 -6.15 -4.30 8.78
N GLY A 100 -5.27 -3.64 9.54
CA GLY A 100 -5.64 -2.51 10.39
C GLY A 100 -6.25 -1.36 9.59
N GLY A 101 -5.68 -1.06 8.42
CA GLY A 101 -6.23 -0.09 7.46
C GLY A 101 -7.62 -0.50 6.99
N SER A 102 -7.77 -1.70 6.44
CA SER A 102 -9.04 -2.23 5.93
C SER A 102 -10.16 -2.22 6.98
N VAL A 103 -9.89 -2.71 8.19
CA VAL A 103 -10.87 -2.71 9.30
C VAL A 103 -11.26 -1.28 9.67
N SER A 104 -10.29 -0.37 9.74
CA SER A 104 -10.55 1.04 10.06
C SER A 104 -11.38 1.74 8.99
N ILE A 105 -11.14 1.46 7.70
CA ILE A 105 -11.92 2.00 6.58
C ILE A 105 -13.35 1.43 6.60
N ALA A 106 -13.50 0.13 6.88
CA ALA A 106 -14.82 -0.49 6.99
C ALA A 106 -15.63 0.15 8.14
N LEU A 107 -15.01 0.30 9.32
CA LEU A 107 -15.60 0.99 10.47
C LEU A 107 -15.95 2.44 10.15
N LEU A 108 -15.07 3.16 9.46
CA LEU A 108 -15.31 4.53 9.04
C LEU A 108 -16.61 4.64 8.23
N GLY A 109 -16.86 3.73 7.29
CA GLY A 109 -18.10 3.71 6.50
C GLY A 109 -19.38 3.62 7.35
N PHE A 110 -19.33 2.96 8.51
CA PHE A 110 -20.45 2.89 9.46
C PHE A 110 -20.53 4.08 10.42
N LEU A 111 -19.40 4.70 10.74
CA LEU A 111 -19.28 5.72 11.79
C LEU A 111 -19.57 7.14 11.28
N VAL A 112 -19.32 7.41 9.99
CA VAL A 112 -19.54 8.73 9.37
C VAL A 112 -20.95 9.30 9.63
N PRO A 113 -22.06 8.55 9.53
CA PRO A 113 -23.40 9.09 9.74
C PRO A 113 -23.77 9.34 11.22
N GLY A 114 -23.00 8.82 12.18
CA GLY A 114 -23.44 8.74 13.58
C GLY A 114 -22.56 9.49 14.58
N SER A 115 -21.23 9.40 14.47
CA SER A 115 -20.31 9.96 15.47
C SER A 115 -19.08 10.62 14.83
N PRO A 116 -19.00 11.97 14.84
CA PRO A 116 -17.93 12.72 14.20
C PRO A 116 -16.54 12.32 14.72
N TYR A 117 -16.39 12.23 16.05
CA TYR A 117 -15.09 11.96 16.68
C TYR A 117 -14.61 10.52 16.43
N LEU A 118 -15.53 9.54 16.46
CA LEU A 118 -15.19 8.16 16.14
C LEU A 118 -14.85 8.00 14.65
N ALA A 119 -15.53 8.73 13.76
CA ALA A 119 -15.18 8.77 12.35
C ALA A 119 -13.78 9.36 12.13
N LEU A 120 -13.40 10.43 12.83
CA LEU A 120 -12.04 10.98 12.75
C LEU A 120 -10.97 10.00 13.25
N ALA A 121 -11.24 9.29 14.35
CA ALA A 121 -10.33 8.27 14.86
C ALA A 121 -10.17 7.12 13.86
N ALA A 122 -11.28 6.62 13.30
CA ALA A 122 -11.26 5.57 12.28
C ALA A 122 -10.55 6.02 10.99
N LEU A 123 -10.78 7.26 10.54
CA LEU A 123 -10.08 7.86 9.40
C LEU A 123 -8.58 7.95 9.64
N THR A 124 -8.17 8.39 10.82
CA THR A 124 -6.75 8.48 11.17
C THR A 124 -6.10 7.10 11.19
N LEU A 125 -6.75 6.11 11.82
CA LEU A 125 -6.25 4.74 11.85
C LEU A 125 -6.21 4.11 10.45
N ALA A 126 -7.19 4.42 9.58
CA ALA A 126 -7.19 4.00 8.19
C ALA A 126 -5.98 4.55 7.43
N ILE A 127 -5.73 5.87 7.52
CA ILE A 127 -4.56 6.52 6.90
C ILE A 127 -3.27 5.90 7.43
N VAL A 128 -3.15 5.71 8.75
CA VAL A 128 -1.97 5.11 9.38
C VAL A 128 -1.74 3.69 8.88
N GLY A 129 -2.77 2.83 8.86
CA GLY A 129 -2.66 1.44 8.40
C GLY A 129 -2.23 1.35 6.94
N THR A 130 -2.92 2.05 6.05
CA THR A 130 -2.64 2.02 4.61
C THR A 130 -1.27 2.61 4.29
N MET A 131 -0.90 3.76 4.87
CA MET A 131 0.43 4.34 4.64
C MET A 131 1.55 3.46 5.20
N SER A 132 1.30 2.77 6.32
CA SER A 132 2.29 1.88 6.93
C SER A 132 2.57 0.61 6.11
N ALA A 133 1.64 0.20 5.24
CA ALA A 133 1.84 -0.94 4.34
C ALA A 133 2.76 -0.61 3.16
N ILE A 134 2.75 0.64 2.66
CA ILE A 134 3.51 1.08 1.48
C ILE A 134 5.02 0.81 1.58
N PRO A 135 5.76 1.27 2.61
CA PRO A 135 7.22 1.08 2.65
C PRO A 135 7.60 -0.39 2.81
N VAL A 136 6.79 -1.16 3.54
CA VAL A 136 7.02 -2.59 3.75
C VAL A 136 6.78 -3.38 2.47
N PHE A 137 5.77 -2.99 1.68
CA PHE A 137 5.57 -3.56 0.34
C PHE A 137 6.83 -3.45 -0.52
N TRP A 138 7.52 -2.31 -0.49
CA TRP A 138 8.73 -2.11 -1.29
C TRP A 138 9.93 -2.95 -0.85
N GLN A 139 9.89 -3.60 0.31
CA GLN A 139 10.90 -4.59 0.72
C GLN A 139 10.73 -5.94 0.01
N ILE A 140 9.56 -6.22 -0.58
CA ILE A 140 9.20 -7.52 -1.15
C ILE A 140 9.73 -7.71 -2.59
N PRO A 141 9.50 -6.80 -3.56
CA PRO A 141 9.96 -6.98 -4.94
C PRO A 141 11.45 -7.26 -5.09
N GLY A 142 12.27 -6.61 -4.26
CA GLY A 142 13.73 -6.79 -4.25
C GLY A 142 14.20 -8.19 -3.84
N GLN A 143 13.34 -9.03 -3.26
CA GLN A 143 13.71 -10.38 -2.83
C GLN A 143 13.75 -11.40 -3.97
N PHE A 144 13.03 -11.14 -5.06
CA PHE A 144 12.93 -12.09 -6.20
C PHE A 144 13.23 -11.45 -7.55
N LEU A 145 13.36 -10.14 -7.63
CA LEU A 145 13.80 -9.44 -8.83
C LEU A 145 15.27 -9.02 -8.72
N ALA A 146 16.08 -9.36 -9.72
CA ALA A 146 17.50 -8.97 -9.79
C ALA A 146 17.87 -8.39 -11.17
N GLY A 147 18.83 -7.45 -11.17
CA GLY A 147 19.38 -6.85 -12.39
C GLY A 147 18.37 -6.02 -13.21
N SER A 148 18.50 -6.02 -14.53
CA SER A 148 17.66 -5.22 -15.44
C SER A 148 16.17 -5.60 -15.43
N ALA A 149 15.86 -6.88 -15.18
CA ALA A 149 14.49 -7.37 -15.03
C ALA A 149 13.76 -6.76 -13.82
N ALA A 150 14.51 -6.42 -12.77
CA ALA A 150 13.99 -5.76 -11.58
C ALA A 150 13.54 -4.33 -11.84
N ALA A 151 14.38 -3.55 -12.53
CA ALA A 151 14.04 -2.19 -12.91
C ALA A 151 12.76 -2.14 -13.78
N ALA A 152 12.65 -3.05 -14.74
CA ALA A 152 11.45 -3.17 -15.58
C ALA A 152 10.20 -3.56 -14.77
N GLY A 153 10.31 -4.54 -13.86
CA GLY A 153 9.20 -4.94 -13.00
C GLY A 153 8.73 -3.82 -12.06
N ILE A 154 9.66 -3.09 -11.46
CA ILE A 154 9.37 -1.93 -10.59
C ILE A 154 8.70 -0.80 -11.39
N ALA A 155 9.18 -0.53 -12.61
CA ALA A 155 8.58 0.46 -13.49
C ALA A 155 7.14 0.07 -13.86
N LEU A 156 6.89 -1.22 -14.16
CA LEU A 156 5.56 -1.72 -14.47
C LEU A 156 4.60 -1.65 -13.27
N ILE A 157 5.07 -2.02 -12.07
CA ILE A 157 4.31 -1.88 -10.82
C ILE A 157 3.87 -0.42 -10.63
N ASN A 158 4.79 0.54 -10.81
CA ASN A 158 4.46 1.96 -10.69
C ASN A 158 3.51 2.44 -11.79
N ALA A 159 3.68 1.99 -13.03
CA ALA A 159 2.80 2.38 -14.13
C ALA A 159 1.34 1.95 -13.86
N VAL A 160 1.15 0.70 -13.45
CA VAL A 160 -0.20 0.16 -13.13
C VAL A 160 -0.77 0.80 -11.87
N ALA A 161 0.06 1.07 -10.86
CA ALA A 161 -0.38 1.78 -9.66
C ALA A 161 -0.87 3.20 -9.95
N ASN A 162 -0.22 3.94 -10.85
CA ASN A 162 -0.69 5.27 -11.25
C ASN A 162 -2.05 5.21 -11.96
N LEU A 163 -2.31 4.16 -12.75
CA LEU A 163 -3.64 3.94 -13.33
C LEU A 163 -4.69 3.71 -12.23
N ALA A 164 -4.35 2.96 -11.18
CA ALA A 164 -5.18 2.80 -9.98
C ALA A 164 -5.46 4.14 -9.30
N GLY A 165 -4.43 4.96 -9.12
CA GLY A 165 -4.54 6.28 -8.49
C GLY A 165 -5.45 7.25 -9.24
N PHE A 166 -5.57 7.10 -10.56
CA PHE A 166 -6.54 7.85 -11.36
C PHE A 166 -7.95 7.23 -11.34
N GLY A 167 -8.05 5.91 -11.47
CA GLY A 167 -9.34 5.19 -11.54
C GLY A 167 -10.08 5.12 -10.20
N ALA A 168 -9.36 5.05 -9.09
CA ALA A 168 -9.94 4.88 -7.76
C ALA A 168 -10.82 6.07 -7.33
N PRO A 169 -10.36 7.34 -7.44
CA PRO A 169 -11.22 8.48 -7.14
C PRO A 169 -12.41 8.60 -8.07
N ALA A 170 -12.26 8.24 -9.35
CA ALA A 170 -13.35 8.26 -10.32
C ALA A 170 -14.45 7.25 -9.98
N ALA A 171 -14.07 6.00 -9.67
CA ALA A 171 -15.01 4.97 -9.23
C ALA A 171 -15.71 5.36 -7.92
N MET A 172 -14.95 5.88 -6.96
CA MET A 172 -15.48 6.38 -5.69
C MET A 172 -16.47 7.54 -5.90
N GLY A 173 -16.15 8.48 -6.78
CA GLY A 173 -17.00 9.61 -7.13
C GLY A 173 -18.31 9.15 -7.77
N TYR A 174 -18.24 8.24 -8.74
CA TYR A 174 -19.43 7.64 -9.36
C TYR A 174 -20.32 6.92 -8.34
N LEU A 175 -19.72 6.12 -7.44
CA LEU A 175 -20.47 5.47 -6.37
C LEU A 175 -21.14 6.50 -5.46
N LYS A 176 -20.42 7.56 -5.08
CA LYS A 176 -20.96 8.62 -4.24
C LYS A 176 -22.14 9.33 -4.92
N GLU A 177 -22.03 9.65 -6.20
CA GLU A 177 -23.11 10.28 -6.97
C GLU A 177 -24.33 9.37 -7.10
N ALA A 178 -24.12 8.07 -7.32
CA ALA A 178 -25.20 7.10 -7.47
C ALA A 178 -25.92 6.77 -6.16
N THR A 179 -25.20 6.68 -5.04
CA THR A 179 -25.77 6.30 -3.73
C THR A 179 -26.10 7.47 -2.82
N GLY A 180 -25.56 8.66 -3.12
CA GLY A 180 -25.67 9.85 -2.27
C GLY A 180 -24.85 9.79 -0.98
N SER A 181 -24.01 8.76 -0.78
CA SER A 181 -23.23 8.57 0.46
C SER A 181 -21.81 8.10 0.18
N VAL A 182 -20.85 8.64 0.94
CA VAL A 182 -19.43 8.22 0.86
C VAL A 182 -19.21 6.83 1.46
N SER A 183 -20.13 6.34 2.31
CA SER A 183 -20.01 5.03 2.98
C SER A 183 -19.88 3.86 2.01
N THR A 184 -20.65 3.84 0.91
CA THR A 184 -20.58 2.75 -0.07
C THR A 184 -19.22 2.68 -0.74
N GLY A 185 -18.65 3.82 -1.09
CA GLY A 185 -17.30 3.90 -1.64
C GLY A 185 -16.25 3.46 -0.63
N LEU A 186 -16.41 3.83 0.65
CA LEU A 186 -15.50 3.40 1.71
C LEU A 186 -15.49 1.88 1.89
N TRP A 187 -16.64 1.21 1.80
CA TRP A 187 -16.69 -0.26 1.86
C TRP A 187 -16.04 -0.92 0.65
N LEU A 188 -16.17 -0.33 -0.54
CA LEU A 188 -15.44 -0.79 -1.72
C LEU A 188 -13.93 -0.68 -1.50
N VAL A 189 -13.46 0.47 -1.01
CA VAL A 189 -12.05 0.69 -0.68
C VAL A 189 -11.57 -0.28 0.40
N ALA A 190 -12.37 -0.52 1.45
CA ALA A 190 -12.07 -1.49 2.49
C ALA A 190 -11.92 -2.90 1.92
N ALA A 191 -12.74 -3.28 0.93
CA ALA A 191 -12.65 -4.56 0.25
C ALA A 191 -11.38 -4.70 -0.59
N PHE A 192 -10.96 -3.64 -1.32
CA PHE A 192 -9.67 -3.63 -2.02
C PHE A 192 -8.50 -3.77 -1.03
N GLU A 193 -8.53 -3.01 0.06
CA GLU A 193 -7.50 -3.08 1.10
C GLU A 193 -7.51 -4.45 1.81
N PHE A 194 -8.67 -5.08 1.97
CA PHE A 194 -8.77 -6.45 2.49
C PHE A 194 -8.20 -7.47 1.51
N ALA A 195 -8.43 -7.29 0.21
CA ALA A 195 -7.84 -8.12 -0.82
C ALA A 195 -6.30 -8.07 -0.76
N THR A 196 -5.70 -6.90 -0.48
CA THR A 196 -4.26 -6.77 -0.20
C THR A 196 -3.79 -7.76 0.88
N VAL A 197 -4.52 -7.86 1.99
CA VAL A 197 -4.20 -8.78 3.10
C VAL A 197 -4.20 -10.23 2.61
N ILE A 198 -5.25 -10.63 1.89
CA ILE A 198 -5.38 -11.99 1.34
C ILE A 198 -4.23 -12.28 0.38
N LEU A 199 -3.93 -11.37 -0.55
CA LEU A 199 -2.87 -11.53 -1.54
C LEU A 199 -1.50 -11.66 -0.88
N ILE A 200 -1.21 -10.84 0.14
CA ILE A 200 0.05 -10.92 0.91
C ILE A 200 0.16 -12.26 1.63
N LEU A 201 -0.88 -12.69 2.33
CA LEU A 201 -0.85 -13.94 3.10
C LEU A 201 -0.83 -15.18 2.21
N ALA A 202 -1.45 -15.13 1.03
CA ALA A 202 -1.47 -16.24 0.08
C ALA A 202 -0.15 -16.37 -0.70
N PHE A 203 0.45 -15.25 -1.12
CA PHE A 203 1.51 -15.27 -2.13
C PHE A 203 2.90 -14.92 -1.61
N ILE A 204 3.02 -14.20 -0.51
CA ILE A 204 4.34 -13.85 0.05
C ILE A 204 4.73 -14.94 1.05
N PRO A 205 5.81 -15.71 0.83
CA PRO A 205 6.24 -16.77 1.76
C PRO A 205 6.51 -16.21 3.15
N ALA A 206 6.24 -17.00 4.19
CA ALA A 206 6.59 -16.61 5.54
C ALA A 206 8.12 -16.49 5.68
N PRO A 207 8.64 -15.51 6.43
CA PRO A 207 10.06 -15.41 6.73
C PRO A 207 10.59 -16.73 7.28
N ALA A 208 11.71 -17.23 6.74
CA ALA A 208 12.35 -18.41 7.30
C ALA A 208 12.81 -18.12 8.74
N PRO A 209 12.60 -19.02 9.71
CA PRO A 209 13.00 -18.77 11.08
C PRO A 209 14.50 -18.47 11.16
N ARG A 210 14.87 -17.41 11.88
CA ARG A 210 16.23 -16.83 11.99
C ARG A 210 17.36 -17.86 12.18
N ARG A 211 17.07 -18.97 12.88
CA ARG A 211 17.99 -20.12 13.05
C ARG A 211 18.41 -20.79 11.73
N GLN A 212 17.55 -20.84 10.72
CA GLN A 212 17.87 -21.45 9.42
C GLN A 212 18.69 -20.52 8.52
N ALA A 213 18.53 -19.21 8.65
CA ALA A 213 19.35 -18.23 7.95
C ALA A 213 20.78 -18.21 8.51
N GLU A 214 20.94 -18.25 9.83
CA GLU A 214 22.25 -18.39 10.50
C GLU A 214 22.91 -19.74 10.16
N ALA A 215 22.16 -20.85 10.18
CA ALA A 215 22.70 -22.16 9.81
C ALA A 215 23.14 -22.25 8.34
N ARG A 216 22.45 -21.57 7.41
CA ARG A 216 22.86 -21.49 5.99
C ARG A 216 24.06 -20.57 5.77
N ALA A 217 24.18 -19.49 6.54
CA ALA A 217 25.32 -18.59 6.48
C ALA A 217 26.60 -19.20 7.07
N VAL A 218 26.47 -20.12 8.04
CA VAL A 218 27.59 -20.88 8.59
C VAL A 218 27.97 -22.09 7.71
N ALA A 219 27.03 -22.59 6.90
CA ALA A 219 27.25 -23.72 6.00
C ALA A 219 27.72 -23.33 4.58
N ALA A 220 27.79 -22.03 4.27
CA ALA A 220 28.26 -21.47 2.99
C ALA A 220 29.63 -20.81 3.18
#